data_AF-A0A842SEV4-F1
#
_entry.id   AF-A0A842SEV4-F1
#
_cell.length_a   1.000
_cell.length_b   1.000
_cell.length_c   1.000
_cell.angle_alpha   90.00
_cell.angle_beta   90.00
_cell.angle_gamma   90.00
#
_symmetry.space_group_name_H-M   'P 1'
#
loop_
_entity.id
_entity.type
_entity.pdbx_description
1 polymer ?
#
loop_
_entity_poly.entity_id
_entity_poly.type
_entity_poly.pdbx_seq_one_letter_code
_entity_poly.pdbx_strand_id
1 'polypeptide(L)'
;MNQLVLIRSWGCLLLLWVFRQLGLKEGRVFNLVNIFAVFLVLVASMIGSAGSLFLKLGADKLKPSISRIISNYSLIFGLFLYGVSTIFYVTSLKMDDLSIIYPITSLSYIWTAMLSMKFLKEEMNIFKWTGIFFIVIGIIFIVN
;
A
#
# COMPACT_ATOMS: atom_id res chain seq x y z
N MET A 1 -3.48 38.37 -18.23
CA MET A 1 -3.50 38.52 -16.76
C MET A 1 -4.76 37.85 -16.20
N ASN A 2 -4.82 36.51 -16.08
CA ASN A 2 -5.81 35.76 -15.25
C ASN A 2 -5.70 34.20 -15.34
N GLN A 3 -4.49 33.63 -15.35
CA GLN A 3 -4.30 32.18 -15.12
C GLN A 3 -3.76 31.90 -13.69
N LEU A 4 -3.09 32.88 -13.07
CA LEU A 4 -2.49 32.75 -11.73
C LEU A 4 -3.50 32.76 -10.57
N VAL A 5 -4.72 33.28 -10.77
CA VAL A 5 -5.77 33.33 -9.72
C VAL A 5 -6.48 31.98 -9.57
N LEU A 6 -6.68 31.26 -10.68
CA LEU A 6 -7.28 29.92 -10.65
C LEU A 6 -6.42 28.94 -9.84
N ILE A 7 -5.11 28.92 -10.06
CA ILE A 7 -4.17 28.00 -9.36
C ILE A 7 -4.16 28.24 -7.84
N ARG A 8 -4.29 29.49 -7.36
CA ARG A 8 -4.39 29.80 -5.91
C ARG A 8 -5.68 29.29 -5.27
N SER A 9 -6.79 29.27 -6.01
CA SER A 9 -8.08 28.78 -5.52
C SER A 9 -8.09 27.25 -5.32
N TRP A 10 -7.51 26.51 -6.27
CA TRP A 10 -7.40 25.06 -6.17
C TRP A 10 -6.48 24.62 -5.03
N GLY A 11 -5.39 25.35 -4.74
CA GLY A 11 -4.52 25.04 -3.58
C GLY A 11 -5.24 25.16 -2.24
N CYS A 12 -6.06 26.20 -2.06
CA CYS A 12 -6.83 26.42 -0.83
C CYS A 12 -7.98 25.40 -0.70
N LEU A 13 -8.66 25.06 -1.80
CA LEU A 13 -9.68 24.01 -1.83
C LEU A 13 -9.11 22.61 -1.64
N LEU A 14 -7.91 22.32 -2.17
CA LEU A 14 -7.21 21.07 -1.93
C LEU A 14 -6.78 20.96 -0.46
N LEU A 15 -6.26 22.04 0.13
CA LEU A 15 -5.93 22.08 1.56
C LEU A 15 -7.17 21.96 2.44
N LEU A 16 -8.29 22.60 2.10
CA LEU A 16 -9.57 22.46 2.81
C LEU A 16 -10.19 21.06 2.60
N TRP A 17 -10.04 20.46 1.42
CA TRP A 17 -10.49 19.09 1.15
C TRP A 17 -9.63 18.07 1.90
N VAL A 18 -8.31 18.28 1.96
CA VAL A 18 -7.37 17.52 2.78
C VAL A 18 -7.64 17.73 4.28
N PHE A 19 -7.89 18.95 4.73
CA PHE A 19 -8.27 19.23 6.12
C PHE A 19 -9.63 18.63 6.47
N ARG A 20 -10.57 18.60 5.53
CA ARG A 20 -11.88 17.94 5.68
C ARG A 20 -11.75 16.42 5.72
N GLN A 21 -10.78 15.85 5.00
CA GLN A 21 -10.41 14.43 5.11
C GLN A 21 -9.71 14.13 6.45
N LEU A 22 -8.98 15.10 7.00
CA LEU A 22 -8.38 15.07 8.35
C LEU A 22 -9.38 15.45 9.45
N GLY A 23 -10.66 15.64 9.12
CA GLY A 23 -11.78 15.80 10.04
C GLY A 23 -12.04 14.49 10.78
N LEU A 24 -11.23 14.30 11.81
CA LEU A 24 -11.14 13.15 12.69
C LEU A 24 -12.52 12.56 13.02
N LYS A 25 -12.70 11.27 12.66
CA LYS A 25 -13.54 10.37 13.44
C LYS A 25 -12.85 10.12 14.80
N GLU A 26 -12.65 11.19 15.57
CA GLU A 26 -12.05 11.24 16.91
C GLU A 26 -13.05 10.69 17.93
N GLY A 27 -13.50 9.45 17.76
CA GLY A 27 -14.56 8.90 18.61
C GLY A 27 -14.62 7.38 18.68
N ARG A 28 -13.73 6.66 17.98
CA ARG A 28 -13.65 5.19 18.05
C ARG A 28 -12.30 4.64 18.51
N VAL A 29 -11.42 5.51 19.02
CA VAL A 29 -10.00 5.24 19.34
C VAL A 29 -9.76 4.12 20.37
N PHE A 30 -10.80 3.57 21.00
CA PHE A 30 -10.69 2.43 21.92
C PHE A 30 -11.83 1.41 21.78
N ASN A 31 -12.48 1.30 20.61
CA ASN A 31 -13.27 0.08 20.38
C ASN A 31 -12.30 -1.08 20.18
N LEU A 32 -12.57 -2.21 20.84
CA LEU A 32 -11.80 -3.44 20.73
C LEU A 32 -11.39 -3.67 19.26
N VAL A 33 -10.09 -3.55 18.99
CA VAL A 33 -9.49 -3.80 17.69
C VAL A 33 -10.16 -5.02 17.08
N ASN A 34 -10.75 -4.87 15.91
CA ASN A 34 -11.46 -5.97 15.31
C ASN A 34 -10.43 -6.96 14.77
N ILE A 35 -10.23 -8.07 15.50
CA ILE A 35 -9.28 -9.12 15.13
C ILE A 35 -9.53 -9.59 13.69
N PHE A 36 -10.79 -9.56 13.23
CA PHE A 36 -11.14 -9.88 11.85
C PHE A 36 -10.56 -8.88 10.84
N ALA A 37 -10.55 -7.58 11.16
CA ALA A 37 -9.96 -6.55 10.31
C ALA A 37 -8.43 -6.69 10.24
N VAL A 38 -7.78 -6.95 11.38
CA VAL A 38 -6.35 -7.25 11.46
C VAL A 38 -6.01 -8.46 10.58
N PHE A 39 -6.77 -9.55 10.71
CA PHE A 39 -6.59 -10.75 9.90
C PHE A 39 -6.76 -10.45 8.40
N LEU A 40 -7.81 -9.70 8.02
CA LEU A 40 -8.04 -9.29 6.64
C LEU A 40 -6.87 -8.49 6.06
N VAL A 41 -6.28 -7.56 6.82
CA VAL A 41 -5.14 -6.76 6.34
C VAL A 41 -3.87 -7.59 6.26
N LEU A 42 -3.65 -8.51 7.18
CA LEU A 42 -2.52 -9.44 7.08
C LEU A 42 -2.64 -10.28 5.81
N VAL A 43 -3.80 -10.87 5.54
CA VAL A 43 -4.05 -11.63 4.30
C VAL A 43 -3.93 -10.73 3.07
N ALA A 44 -4.51 -9.54 3.11
CA ALA A 44 -4.38 -8.55 2.03
C ALA A 44 -2.90 -8.23 1.77
N SER A 45 -2.11 -7.97 2.81
CA SER A 45 -0.70 -7.63 2.69
C SER A 45 0.10 -8.74 2.00
N MET A 46 -0.15 -10.00 2.34
CA MET A 46 0.53 -11.14 1.71
C MET A 46 0.14 -11.29 0.23
N ILE A 47 -1.15 -11.16 -0.08
CA ILE A 47 -1.66 -11.23 -1.45
C ILE A 47 -1.15 -10.05 -2.28
N GLY A 48 -1.13 -8.85 -1.70
CA GLY A 48 -0.66 -7.62 -2.32
C GLY A 48 0.83 -7.68 -2.63
N SER A 49 1.64 -8.19 -1.70
CA SER A 49 3.07 -8.44 -1.93
C SER A 49 3.33 -9.48 -3.01
N ALA A 50 2.52 -10.55 -3.10
CA ALA A 50 2.61 -11.49 -4.20
C ALA A 50 2.19 -10.84 -5.53
N GLY A 51 1.10 -10.07 -5.53
CA GLY A 51 0.62 -9.35 -6.71
C GLY A 51 1.63 -8.35 -7.25
N SER A 52 2.24 -7.53 -6.39
CA SER A 52 3.28 -6.57 -6.77
C SER A 52 4.52 -7.26 -7.35
N LEU A 53 4.87 -8.45 -6.83
CA LEU A 53 5.94 -9.28 -7.37
C LEU A 53 5.62 -9.77 -8.78
N PHE A 54 4.42 -10.30 -9.02
CA PHE A 54 4.01 -10.74 -10.36
C PHE A 54 3.92 -9.59 -11.35
N LEU A 55 3.49 -8.40 -10.89
CA LEU A 55 3.51 -7.18 -11.70
C LEU A 55 4.94 -6.82 -12.11
N LYS A 56 5.91 -6.90 -11.19
CA LYS A 56 7.31 -6.65 -11.48
C LYS A 56 7.89 -7.66 -12.49
N LEU A 57 7.63 -8.96 -12.30
CA LEU A 57 8.03 -10.01 -13.25
C LEU A 57 7.37 -9.85 -14.62
N GLY A 58 6.11 -9.40 -14.64
CA GLY A 58 5.39 -9.10 -15.86
C GLY A 58 6.01 -7.92 -16.60
N ALA A 59 6.35 -6.85 -15.88
CA ALA A 59 6.92 -5.62 -16.42
C ALA A 59 8.31 -5.85 -17.02
N ASP A 60 9.19 -6.64 -16.39
CA ASP A 60 10.54 -6.91 -16.89
C ASP A 60 10.54 -7.69 -18.22
N LYS A 61 9.45 -8.42 -18.52
CA LYS A 61 9.26 -9.16 -19.79
C LYS A 61 8.66 -8.30 -20.91
N LEU A 62 8.29 -7.04 -20.65
CA LEU A 62 7.66 -6.17 -21.65
C LEU A 62 8.71 -5.56 -22.59
N LYS A 63 8.53 -5.78 -23.88
CA LYS A 63 9.09 -4.91 -24.93
C LYS A 63 8.11 -3.74 -25.16
N PRO A 64 8.55 -2.57 -25.65
CA PRO A 64 7.71 -1.37 -25.81
C PRO A 64 6.68 -1.55 -26.93
N SER A 65 5.65 -2.36 -26.70
CA SER A 65 4.55 -2.59 -27.61
C SER A 65 3.28 -2.86 -26.80
N ILE A 66 2.31 -1.94 -26.90
CA ILE A 66 1.06 -1.93 -26.10
C ILE A 66 0.28 -3.26 -26.22
N SER A 67 0.26 -3.88 -27.41
CA SER A 67 -0.51 -5.11 -27.65
C SER A 67 0.01 -6.33 -26.87
N ARG A 68 1.29 -6.33 -26.45
CA ARG A 68 1.87 -7.43 -25.65
C ARG A 68 1.69 -7.26 -24.16
N ILE A 69 1.32 -6.07 -23.70
CA ILE A 69 1.01 -5.80 -22.29
C ILE A 69 -0.22 -6.60 -21.87
N ILE A 70 -1.25 -6.62 -22.74
CA ILE A 70 -2.53 -7.31 -22.50
C ILE A 70 -2.40 -8.83 -22.67
N SER A 71 -1.38 -9.32 -23.39
CA SER A 71 -1.17 -10.76 -23.60
C SER A 71 -0.29 -11.42 -22.52
N ASN A 72 0.26 -10.63 -21.59
CA ASN A 72 1.14 -11.14 -20.54
C ASN A 72 0.35 -11.70 -19.36
N TYR A 73 0.21 -13.03 -19.31
CA TYR A 73 -0.45 -13.75 -18.21
C TYR A 73 0.09 -13.40 -16.83
N SER A 74 1.40 -13.17 -16.67
CA SER A 74 1.98 -12.80 -15.36
C SER A 74 1.53 -11.41 -14.90
N LEU A 75 1.35 -10.48 -15.84
CA LEU A 75 0.91 -9.12 -15.53
C LEU A 75 -0.57 -9.10 -15.18
N ILE A 76 -1.42 -9.80 -15.95
CA ILE A 76 -2.85 -9.93 -15.63
C ILE A 76 -3.05 -10.60 -14.28
N PHE A 77 -2.32 -11.69 -14.02
CA PHE A 77 -2.41 -12.39 -12.75
C PHE A 77 -1.94 -11.53 -11.57
N GLY A 78 -0.84 -10.80 -11.73
CA GLY A 78 -0.38 -9.83 -10.74
C GLY A 78 -1.39 -8.72 -10.47
N LEU A 79 -2.01 -8.18 -11.53
CA LEU A 79 -3.05 -7.15 -11.42
C LEU A 79 -4.29 -7.68 -10.71
N PHE A 80 -4.72 -8.90 -11.04
CA PHE A 80 -5.84 -9.55 -10.37
C PHE A 80 -5.58 -9.74 -8.88
N LEU A 81 -4.43 -10.31 -8.50
CA LEU A 81 -4.06 -10.48 -7.09
C LEU A 81 -3.98 -9.14 -6.36
N TYR A 82 -3.37 -8.13 -6.99
CA TYR A 82 -3.26 -6.79 -6.40
C TYR A 82 -4.64 -6.12 -6.22
N GLY A 83 -5.55 -6.32 -7.17
CA GLY A 83 -6.94 -5.89 -7.07
C GLY A 83 -7.68 -6.57 -5.92
N VAL A 84 -7.54 -7.90 -5.78
CA VAL A 84 -8.13 -8.67 -4.67
C VAL A 84 -7.60 -8.20 -3.33
N SER A 85 -6.28 -7.99 -3.22
CA SER A 85 -5.65 -7.40 -2.02
C SER A 85 -6.28 -6.06 -1.66
N THR A 86 -6.49 -5.20 -2.66
CA THR A 86 -7.09 -3.87 -2.44
C THR A 86 -8.52 -3.96 -1.91
N ILE A 87 -9.32 -4.91 -2.38
CA ILE A 87 -10.69 -5.14 -1.88
C ILE A 87 -10.66 -5.50 -0.39
N PHE A 88 -9.78 -6.42 0.02
CA PHE A 88 -9.63 -6.79 1.43
C PHE A 88 -9.13 -5.63 2.29
N TYR A 89 -8.14 -4.88 1.80
CA TYR A 89 -7.61 -3.69 2.48
C TYR A 89 -8.69 -2.63 2.71
N VAL A 90 -9.41 -2.23 1.66
CA VAL A 90 -10.50 -1.25 1.75
C VAL A 90 -11.62 -1.74 2.66
N THR A 91 -11.89 -3.04 2.67
CA THR A 91 -12.89 -3.62 3.59
C THR A 91 -12.45 -3.49 5.04
N SER A 92 -11.18 -3.75 5.34
CA SER A 92 -10.64 -3.54 6.70
C SER A 92 -10.65 -2.08 7.13
N LEU A 93 -10.39 -1.15 6.22
CA LEU A 93 -10.45 0.29 6.50
C LEU A 93 -11.86 0.79 6.86
N LYS A 94 -12.90 0.05 6.48
CA LYS A 94 -14.27 0.35 6.91
C LYS A 94 -14.54 -0.13 8.34
N MET A 95 -13.80 -1.15 8.81
CA MET A 95 -14.01 -1.78 10.11
C MET A 95 -13.32 -1.00 11.22
N ASP A 96 -12.01 -0.76 11.07
CA ASP A 96 -11.14 -0.13 12.07
C ASP A 96 -10.53 1.20 11.60
N ASP A 97 -9.94 1.92 12.54
CA ASP A 97 -9.31 3.21 12.28
C ASP A 97 -7.98 3.06 11.53
N LEU A 98 -7.69 4.04 10.66
CA LEU A 98 -6.48 4.07 9.82
C LEU A 98 -5.20 3.95 10.66
N SER A 99 -5.18 4.52 11.86
CA SER A 99 -4.02 4.50 12.78
C SER A 99 -3.60 3.09 13.21
N ILE A 100 -4.51 2.11 13.21
CA ILE A 100 -4.20 0.69 13.53
C ILE A 100 -3.82 -0.06 12.26
N ILE A 101 -4.54 0.19 11.16
CA ILE A 101 -4.37 -0.55 9.91
C ILE A 101 -3.05 -0.19 9.19
N TYR A 102 -2.63 1.08 9.24
CA TYR A 102 -1.39 1.55 8.60
C TYR A 102 -0.14 0.81 9.11
N PRO A 103 0.08 0.71 10.44
CA PRO A 103 1.12 -0.12 11.03
C PRO A 103 1.16 -1.55 10.48
N ILE A 104 0.02 -2.24 10.44
CA ILE A 104 -0.04 -3.63 9.97
C ILE A 104 0.27 -3.70 8.47
N THR A 105 -0.22 -2.75 7.69
CA THR A 105 -0.02 -2.71 6.24
C THR A 105 1.44 -2.51 5.87
N SER A 106 2.19 -1.74 6.66
CA SER A 106 3.62 -1.56 6.45
C SER A 106 4.44 -2.86 6.63
N LEU A 107 3.93 -3.86 7.37
CA LEU A 107 4.56 -5.19 7.45
C LEU A 107 4.60 -5.89 6.08
N SER A 108 3.79 -5.45 5.11
CA SER A 108 3.89 -5.87 3.71
C SER A 108 5.28 -5.63 3.11
N TYR A 109 6.06 -4.65 3.60
CA TYR A 109 7.43 -4.45 3.14
C TYR A 109 8.31 -5.67 3.45
N ILE A 110 8.11 -6.30 4.61
CA ILE A 110 8.83 -7.52 5.00
C ILE A 110 8.44 -8.67 4.06
N TRP A 111 7.14 -8.87 3.83
CA TRP A 111 6.65 -9.90 2.91
C TRP A 111 7.17 -9.71 1.49
N THR A 112 7.12 -8.48 0.99
CA THR A 112 7.60 -8.11 -0.35
C THR A 112 9.10 -8.34 -0.48
N ALA A 113 9.88 -7.96 0.54
CA ALA A 113 11.32 -8.20 0.59
C ALA A 113 11.66 -9.70 0.57
N MET A 114 10.99 -10.51 1.40
CA MET A 114 11.17 -11.96 1.44
C MET A 114 10.85 -12.62 0.09
N LEU A 115 9.75 -12.20 -0.54
CA LEU A 115 9.31 -12.71 -1.83
C LEU A 115 10.26 -12.26 -2.96
N SER A 116 10.72 -11.01 -2.96
CA SER A 116 11.71 -10.46 -3.89
C SER A 116 13.00 -11.29 -3.89
N MET A 117 13.57 -11.58 -2.71
CA MET A 117 14.77 -12.42 -2.61
C MET A 117 14.55 -13.81 -3.21
N LYS A 118 13.40 -14.43 -2.92
CA LYS A 118 13.11 -15.81 -3.34
C LYS A 118 12.85 -15.94 -4.84
N PHE A 119 12.07 -15.02 -5.42
CA PHE A 119 11.58 -15.16 -6.81
C PHE A 119 12.36 -14.32 -7.82
N LEU A 120 12.80 -13.11 -7.45
CA LEU A 120 13.57 -12.24 -8.35
C LEU A 120 15.08 -12.43 -8.17
N LYS A 121 15.52 -13.13 -7.11
CA LYS A 121 16.94 -13.28 -6.75
C LYS A 121 17.65 -11.92 -6.63
N GLU A 122 16.92 -10.88 -6.25
CA GLU A 122 17.50 -9.56 -6.02
C GLU A 122 18.39 -9.62 -4.77
N GLU A 123 19.60 -9.08 -4.89
CA GLU A 123 20.47 -8.95 -3.74
C GLU A 123 19.89 -7.92 -2.76
N MET A 124 19.53 -8.41 -1.57
CA MET A 124 19.17 -7.56 -0.45
C MET A 124 20.42 -7.17 0.32
N ASN A 125 20.88 -5.95 0.06
CA ASN A 125 21.99 -5.34 0.80
C ASN A 125 21.60 -5.05 2.26
N ILE A 126 22.57 -5.02 3.17
CA ILE A 126 22.41 -4.60 4.57
C ILE A 126 21.63 -3.29 4.68
N PHE A 127 21.87 -2.33 3.76
CA PHE A 127 21.17 -1.04 3.74
C PHE A 127 19.64 -1.15 3.53
N LYS A 128 19.18 -2.15 2.77
CA LYS A 128 17.72 -2.37 2.59
C LYS A 128 17.11 -2.91 3.88
N TRP A 129 17.82 -3.82 4.56
CA TRP A 129 17.38 -4.37 5.84
C TRP A 129 17.37 -3.34 6.96
N THR A 130 18.39 -2.49 7.05
CA THR A 130 18.39 -1.38 8.01
C THR A 130 17.25 -0.40 7.72
N GLY A 131 16.98 -0.09 6.45
CA GLY A 131 15.81 0.71 6.07
C GLY A 131 14.48 0.11 6.55
N ILE A 132 14.26 -1.19 6.34
CA ILE A 132 13.07 -1.90 6.83
C ILE A 132 12.99 -1.82 8.37
N PHE A 133 14.12 -2.00 9.06
CA PHE A 133 14.18 -1.89 10.51
C PHE A 133 13.80 -0.48 11.02
N PHE A 134 14.29 0.57 10.37
CA PHE A 134 13.90 1.95 10.69
C PHE A 134 12.42 2.23 10.43
N ILE A 135 11.85 1.67 9.37
CA ILE A 135 10.40 1.76 9.11
C ILE A 135 9.64 1.14 10.29
N VAL A 136 9.99 -0.08 10.68
CA VAL A 136 9.37 -0.81 11.81
C VAL A 136 9.47 0.00 13.11
N ILE A 137 10.63 0.58 13.41
CA ILE A 137 10.80 1.46 14.58
C ILE A 137 9.88 2.68 14.48
N GLY A 138 9.84 3.35 13.33
CA GLY A 138 8.99 4.53 13.12
C GLY A 138 7.51 4.23 13.37
N ILE A 139 7.06 3.03 13.00
CA ILE A 139 5.68 2.60 13.25
C ILE A 139 5.40 2.42 14.74
N ILE A 140 6.33 1.85 15.50
CA ILE A 140 6.19 1.70 16.95
C ILE A 140 6.02 3.08 17.61
N PHE A 141 6.76 4.08 17.15
CA PHE A 141 6.61 5.46 17.63
C PHE A 141 5.29 6.13 17.23
N ILE A 142 4.69 5.74 16.10
CA ILE A 142 3.39 6.30 15.67
C ILE A 142 2.24 5.70 16.48
N VAL A 143 2.35 4.43 16.87
CA VAL A 143 1.29 3.70 17.57
C VAL A 143 1.21 4.03 19.06
N ASN A 144 2.33 4.42 19.67
CA ASN A 144 2.48 4.62 21.11
C ASN A 144 2.43 6.10 21.50
#